data_AF-A0A662GH72-F1
#
_entry.id   AF-A0A662GH72-F1
#
_cell.length_a   1.000
_cell.length_b   1.000
_cell.length_c   1.000
_cell.angle_alpha   90.00
_cell.angle_beta   90.00
_cell.angle_gamma   90.00
#
_symmetry.space_group_name_H-M   'P 1'
#
loop_
_entity.id
_entity.type
_entity.pdbx_description
1 polymer ?
#
loop_
_entity_poly.entity_id
_entity_poly.type
_entity_poly.pdbx_seq_one_letter_code
_entity_poly.pdbx_strand_id
1 'polypeptide(L)'
;MYKIFLSEKFKKKSIRELFRIIDIFQSYNADWQTYFIDVDVDIGSAERLTSIPTNCGALLFREFYFSEERLMKVIGRRGFDKKYIEKFIGDGLKLERILSRREVERIIYGHPEIIDLANIEIYFPLTSKGNLKFLEKDLGKLKFVIEVIETSYSYINPKAVEKILEESYFLGEYLEKLWKKYVNESIIVEKGYILLAKGIVDACTSLTQLETYIDRFIKNVNHRNISMMFNRIF
;
A
#
# COMPACT_ATOMS: atom_id res chain seq x y z
N MET A 1 -3.86 12.95 -14.23
CA MET A 1 -3.15 11.67 -14.20
C MET A 1 -2.70 11.41 -12.78
N TYR A 2 -3.25 10.37 -12.16
CA TYR A 2 -2.77 9.83 -10.88
C TYR A 2 -1.31 9.35 -11.01
N LYS A 3 -0.49 9.67 -10.01
CA LYS A 3 0.95 9.35 -9.99
C LYS A 3 1.35 8.85 -8.60
N ILE A 4 1.95 7.66 -8.53
CA ILE A 4 2.64 7.14 -7.35
C ILE A 4 4.05 7.72 -7.36
N PHE A 5 4.53 8.24 -6.22
CA PHE A 5 5.88 8.81 -6.12
C PHE A 5 6.94 7.74 -5.88
N LEU A 6 7.18 6.94 -6.92
CA LEU A 6 8.29 6.00 -7.04
C LEU A 6 9.00 6.20 -8.38
N SER A 7 10.25 5.77 -8.50
CA SER A 7 11.00 5.92 -9.76
C SER A 7 10.34 5.17 -10.91
N GLU A 8 10.47 5.69 -12.14
CA GLU A 8 9.95 5.04 -13.35
C GLU A 8 10.46 3.60 -13.55
N LYS A 9 11.67 3.31 -13.05
CA LYS A 9 12.22 1.95 -13.02
C LYS A 9 11.35 1.01 -12.18
N PHE A 10 10.88 1.45 -11.02
CA PHE A 10 9.97 0.66 -10.19
C PHE A 10 8.58 0.62 -10.79
N LYS A 11 8.09 1.71 -11.38
CA LYS A 11 6.71 1.73 -11.87
C LYS A 11 6.38 0.72 -12.96
N LYS A 12 7.38 0.40 -13.78
CA LYS A 12 7.27 -0.60 -14.85
C LYS A 12 7.20 -2.04 -14.34
N LYS A 13 7.58 -2.29 -13.08
CA LYS A 13 7.54 -3.63 -12.46
C LYS A 13 6.15 -3.95 -11.95
N SER A 14 5.84 -5.25 -11.94
CA SER A 14 4.63 -5.77 -11.30
C SER A 14 4.67 -5.58 -9.78
N ILE A 15 3.49 -5.48 -9.16
CA ILE A 15 3.35 -5.39 -7.69
C ILE A 15 4.10 -6.53 -6.98
N ARG A 16 4.00 -7.76 -7.49
CA ARG A 16 4.70 -8.92 -6.92
C ARG A 16 6.22 -8.79 -6.94
N GLU A 17 6.79 -8.24 -8.03
CA GLU A 17 8.23 -7.98 -8.13
C GLU A 17 8.69 -6.85 -7.19
N LEU A 18 7.76 -5.97 -6.81
CA LEU A 18 8.03 -4.83 -5.92
C LEU A 18 7.76 -5.15 -4.46
N PHE A 19 7.34 -6.37 -4.10
CA PHE A 19 6.98 -6.74 -2.73
C PHE A 19 8.03 -6.28 -1.70
N ARG A 20 9.33 -6.54 -1.94
CA ARG A 20 10.41 -6.07 -1.05
C ARG A 20 10.49 -4.54 -0.95
N ILE A 21 10.29 -3.82 -2.05
CA ILE A 21 10.32 -2.36 -2.07
C ILE A 21 9.13 -1.79 -1.30
N ILE A 22 7.95 -2.39 -1.50
CA ILE A 22 6.72 -2.05 -0.79
C ILE A 22 6.89 -2.31 0.71
N ASP A 23 7.42 -3.47 1.10
CA ASP A 23 7.67 -3.83 2.49
C ASP A 23 8.64 -2.85 3.16
N ILE A 24 9.76 -2.50 2.52
CA ILE A 24 10.70 -1.49 3.06
C ILE A 24 10.02 -0.13 3.23
N PHE A 25 9.16 0.27 2.28
CA PHE A 25 8.45 1.54 2.34
C PHE A 25 7.45 1.55 3.50
N GLN A 26 6.60 0.52 3.58
CA GLN A 26 5.51 0.47 4.53
C GLN A 26 5.98 0.10 5.95
N SER A 27 7.14 -0.53 6.11
CA SER A 27 7.78 -0.75 7.42
C SER A 27 8.59 0.44 7.92
N TYR A 28 8.72 1.53 7.14
CA TYR A 28 9.50 2.69 7.56
C TYR A 28 8.95 3.30 8.86
N ASN A 29 9.79 3.31 9.90
CA ASN A 29 9.36 3.70 11.24
C ASN A 29 9.44 5.22 11.45
N ALA A 30 8.43 5.95 10.99
CA ALA A 30 8.29 7.39 11.22
C ALA A 30 6.90 7.76 11.75
N ASP A 31 6.82 8.85 12.51
CA ASP A 31 5.56 9.37 13.02
C ASP A 31 4.99 10.43 12.08
N TRP A 32 4.23 10.01 11.08
CA TRP A 32 3.63 10.92 10.10
C TRP A 32 2.47 11.78 10.64
N GLN A 33 2.25 11.83 11.96
CA GLN A 33 1.27 12.67 12.67
C GLN A 33 -0.21 12.46 12.30
N THR A 34 -0.50 11.73 11.22
CA THR A 34 -1.84 11.33 10.77
C THR A 34 -1.95 9.82 10.93
N TYR A 35 -3.06 9.38 11.53
CA TYR A 35 -3.29 7.99 11.90
C TYR A 35 -4.64 7.52 11.38
N PHE A 36 -4.66 6.38 10.68
CA PHE A 36 -5.89 5.65 10.35
C PHE A 36 -5.86 4.31 11.07
N ILE A 37 -6.84 4.07 11.92
CA ILE A 37 -6.87 2.92 12.83
C ILE A 37 -8.14 2.12 12.55
N ASP A 38 -8.03 0.80 12.43
CA ASP A 38 -9.22 -0.06 12.37
C ASP A 38 -9.92 -0.07 13.74
N VAL A 39 -11.24 -0.26 13.72
CA VAL A 39 -12.03 -0.39 14.95
C VAL A 39 -11.56 -1.65 15.70
N ASP A 40 -11.43 -1.57 17.02
CA ASP A 40 -11.04 -2.67 17.93
C ASP A 40 -9.58 -3.15 17.90
N VAL A 41 -8.65 -2.32 17.41
CA VAL A 41 -7.22 -2.64 17.41
C VAL A 41 -6.55 -2.27 18.73
N ASP A 42 -5.83 -3.22 19.34
CA ASP A 42 -4.91 -2.93 20.46
C ASP A 42 -3.62 -2.28 19.93
N ILE A 43 -3.54 -0.96 20.04
CA ILE A 43 -2.43 -0.13 19.55
C ILE A 43 -1.05 -0.63 20.04
N GLY A 44 -0.99 -1.22 21.25
CA GLY A 44 0.27 -1.68 21.84
C GLY A 44 0.91 -2.87 21.09
N SER A 45 0.10 -3.65 20.36
CA SER A 45 0.53 -4.85 19.64
C SER A 45 0.25 -4.81 18.13
N ALA A 46 -0.39 -3.75 17.66
CA ALA A 46 -0.82 -3.59 16.27
C ALA A 46 0.33 -3.41 15.29
N GLU A 47 0.13 -3.92 14.08
CA GLU A 47 1.05 -3.64 12.98
C GLU A 47 0.81 -2.23 12.44
N ARG A 48 1.88 -1.58 11.97
CA ARG A 48 1.82 -0.23 11.44
C ARG A 48 2.44 -0.18 10.05
N LEU A 49 1.65 0.31 9.09
CA LEU A 49 2.10 0.55 7.72
C LEU A 49 2.21 2.06 7.46
N THR A 50 3.36 2.48 6.94
CA THR A 50 3.56 3.81 6.35
C THR A 50 2.94 3.87 4.96
N SER A 51 2.12 4.88 4.66
CA SER A 51 1.55 5.05 3.32
C SER A 51 2.59 5.41 2.25
N ILE A 52 2.36 4.99 1.01
CA ILE A 52 3.15 5.42 -0.16
C ILE A 52 2.55 6.72 -0.72
N PRO A 53 3.35 7.79 -0.88
CA PRO A 53 2.86 9.09 -1.33
C PRO A 53 2.47 9.08 -2.81
N THR A 54 1.46 9.89 -3.13
CA THR A 54 0.94 10.07 -4.50
C THR A 54 0.71 11.55 -4.76
N ASN A 55 0.45 11.94 -6.01
CA ASN A 55 0.11 13.33 -6.29
C ASN A 55 -1.29 13.76 -5.81
N CYS A 56 -2.14 12.83 -5.39
CA CYS A 56 -3.51 13.14 -4.96
C CYS A 56 -3.97 12.29 -3.78
N GLY A 57 -3.12 12.23 -2.75
CA GLY A 57 -3.36 11.52 -1.50
C GLY A 57 -2.27 10.49 -1.24
N ALA A 58 -2.66 9.25 -0.92
CA ALA A 58 -1.70 8.16 -0.72
C ALA A 58 -2.27 6.78 -1.09
N LEU A 59 -1.36 5.82 -1.22
CA LEU A 59 -1.63 4.41 -1.53
C LEU A 59 -1.03 3.51 -0.43
N LEU A 60 -1.72 2.42 -0.11
CA LEU A 60 -1.24 1.35 0.76
C LEU A 60 -1.47 0.00 0.10
N PHE A 61 -0.50 -0.91 0.24
CA PHE A 61 -0.72 -2.35 0.03
C PHE A 61 -0.91 -2.97 1.41
N ARG A 62 -2.15 -3.26 1.77
CA ARG A 62 -2.53 -3.71 3.11
C ARG A 62 -2.14 -5.16 3.34
N GLU A 63 -2.47 -6.03 2.39
CA GLU A 63 -2.27 -7.47 2.48
C GLU A 63 -1.86 -8.03 1.12
N PHE A 64 -1.14 -9.15 1.14
CA PHE A 64 -0.79 -9.92 -0.05
C PHE A 64 -1.34 -11.34 0.10
N TYR A 65 -1.97 -11.85 -0.95
CA TYR A 65 -2.51 -13.21 -0.99
C TYR A 65 -1.62 -14.09 -1.85
N PHE A 66 -1.22 -15.23 -1.28
CA PHE A 66 -0.24 -16.12 -1.86
C PHE A 66 -0.90 -17.37 -2.45
N SER A 67 -0.37 -17.82 -3.58
CA SER A 67 -0.73 -19.07 -4.24
C SER A 67 -0.29 -20.26 -3.40
N GLU A 68 -1.23 -20.97 -2.77
CA GLU A 68 -0.92 -22.16 -1.97
C GLU A 68 -0.13 -23.19 -2.77
N GLU A 69 -0.53 -23.46 -4.02
CA GLU A 69 0.14 -24.43 -4.90
C GLU A 69 1.60 -24.05 -5.17
N ARG A 70 1.87 -22.77 -5.52
CA ARG A 70 3.23 -22.33 -5.83
C ARG A 70 4.08 -22.26 -4.56
N LEU A 71 3.49 -21.79 -3.46
CA LEU A 71 4.15 -21.75 -2.16
C LEU A 71 4.55 -23.16 -1.72
N MET A 72 3.66 -24.15 -1.85
CA MET A 72 3.96 -25.56 -1.59
C MET A 72 5.10 -26.09 -2.44
N LYS A 73 5.14 -25.75 -3.73
CA LYS A 73 6.25 -26.15 -4.61
C LYS A 73 7.59 -25.55 -4.15
N VAL A 74 7.58 -24.30 -3.69
CA VAL A 74 8.79 -23.62 -3.20
C VAL A 74 9.25 -24.20 -1.86
N ILE A 75 8.34 -24.42 -0.91
CA ILE A 75 8.67 -24.98 0.41
C ILE A 75 9.05 -26.46 0.30
N GLY A 76 8.31 -27.26 -0.46
CA GLY A 76 8.57 -28.70 -0.62
C GLY A 76 9.94 -29.01 -1.22
N ARG A 77 10.49 -28.11 -2.06
CA ARG A 77 11.88 -28.22 -2.56
C ARG A 77 12.94 -28.13 -1.46
N ARG A 78 12.58 -27.66 -0.26
CA ARG A 78 13.48 -27.60 0.91
C ARG A 78 13.41 -28.85 1.80
N GLY A 79 12.71 -29.90 1.39
CA GLY A 79 12.68 -31.19 2.10
C GLY A 79 11.66 -31.28 3.23
N PHE A 80 10.73 -30.33 3.33
CA PHE A 80 9.60 -30.42 4.25
C PHE A 80 8.58 -31.47 3.75
N ASP A 81 8.04 -32.29 4.66
CA ASP A 81 7.00 -33.26 4.34
C ASP A 81 5.74 -32.54 3.82
N LYS A 82 5.33 -32.87 2.59
CA LYS A 82 4.17 -32.30 1.93
C LYS A 82 2.90 -32.38 2.78
N LYS A 83 2.63 -33.53 3.43
CA LYS A 83 1.44 -33.70 4.28
C LYS A 83 1.49 -32.84 5.54
N TYR A 84 2.69 -32.61 6.06
CA TYR A 84 2.91 -31.73 7.20
C TYR A 84 2.59 -30.29 6.79
N ILE A 85 3.13 -29.80 5.67
CA ILE A 85 2.89 -28.42 5.21
C ILE A 85 1.41 -28.20 4.84
N GLU A 86 0.76 -29.17 4.18
CA GLU A 86 -0.68 -29.11 3.81
C GLU A 86 -1.56 -28.83 5.03
N LYS A 87 -1.24 -29.42 6.20
CA LYS A 87 -1.96 -29.19 7.46
C LYS A 87 -1.87 -27.73 7.93
N PHE A 88 -0.73 -27.07 7.79
CA PHE A 88 -0.55 -25.68 8.24
C PHE A 88 -1.07 -24.65 7.26
N ILE A 89 -1.13 -24.99 5.96
CA ILE A 89 -1.74 -24.13 4.96
C ILE A 89 -3.26 -24.17 5.09
N GLY A 90 -3.86 -25.36 5.20
CA GLY A 90 -5.31 -25.54 5.34
C GLY A 90 -5.93 -24.88 6.57
N ASP A 91 -5.15 -24.64 7.62
CA ASP A 91 -5.56 -23.94 8.85
C ASP A 91 -5.38 -22.40 8.78
N GLY A 92 -5.10 -21.82 7.60
CA GLY A 92 -4.99 -20.38 7.42
C GLY A 92 -3.57 -19.81 7.53
N LEU A 93 -2.59 -20.49 6.94
CA LEU A 93 -1.24 -19.98 6.65
C LEU A 93 -0.55 -19.24 7.81
N LYS A 94 -0.14 -19.98 8.85
CA LYS A 94 0.87 -19.47 9.80
C LYS A 94 2.24 -20.08 9.50
N LEU A 95 2.84 -19.69 8.37
CA LEU A 95 4.19 -20.13 7.95
C LEU A 95 5.23 -19.95 9.06
N GLU A 96 5.07 -18.91 9.87
CA GLU A 96 5.93 -18.58 11.01
C GLU A 96 5.98 -19.67 12.09
N ARG A 97 5.01 -20.59 12.11
CA ARG A 97 5.00 -21.76 13.01
C ARG A 97 5.96 -22.86 12.55
N ILE A 98 6.38 -22.84 11.28
CA ILE A 98 7.22 -23.87 10.66
C ILE A 98 8.57 -23.27 10.23
N LEU A 99 8.56 -22.00 9.85
CA LEU A 99 9.69 -21.27 9.29
C LEU A 99 9.96 -20.04 10.15
N SER A 100 11.23 -19.73 10.37
CA SER A 100 11.58 -18.44 10.98
C SER A 100 11.17 -17.27 10.06
N ARG A 101 10.95 -16.09 10.63
CA ARG A 101 10.65 -14.86 9.87
C ARG A 101 11.64 -14.62 8.72
N ARG A 102 12.94 -14.82 8.95
CA ARG A 102 13.99 -14.68 7.93
C ARG A 102 13.82 -15.67 6.77
N GLU A 103 13.34 -16.87 7.04
CA GLU A 103 13.10 -17.88 6.00
C GLU A 103 11.86 -17.56 5.18
N VAL A 104 10.81 -17.06 5.82
CA VAL A 104 9.59 -16.56 5.15
C VAL A 104 9.95 -15.40 4.23
N GLU A 105 10.65 -14.38 4.74
CA GLU A 105 11.15 -13.25 3.96
C GLU A 105 11.99 -13.71 2.76
N ARG A 106 12.93 -14.64 2.98
CA ARG A 106 13.77 -15.18 1.90
C ARG A 106 12.94 -15.90 0.83
N ILE A 107 11.90 -16.63 1.21
CA ILE A 107 11.00 -17.30 0.27
C ILE A 107 10.25 -16.26 -0.55
N ILE A 108 9.59 -15.31 0.10
CA ILE A 108 8.73 -14.35 -0.60
C ILE A 108 9.58 -13.43 -1.50
N TYR A 109 10.74 -12.97 -1.02
CA TYR A 109 11.65 -12.14 -1.83
C TYR A 109 12.34 -12.90 -2.97
N GLY A 110 12.59 -14.19 -2.79
CA GLY A 110 13.20 -15.04 -3.81
C GLY A 110 12.21 -15.55 -4.86
N HIS A 111 10.93 -15.62 -4.52
CA HIS A 111 9.87 -16.22 -5.32
C HIS A 111 8.63 -15.31 -5.43
N PRO A 112 8.74 -14.10 -6.00
CA PRO A 112 7.60 -13.19 -6.13
C PRO A 112 6.43 -13.79 -6.92
N GLU A 113 6.67 -14.79 -7.76
CA GLU A 113 5.65 -15.52 -8.50
C GLU A 113 4.61 -16.20 -7.60
N ILE A 114 4.88 -16.41 -6.30
CA ILE A 114 3.91 -16.99 -5.36
C ILE A 114 2.84 -15.98 -4.94
N ILE A 115 3.01 -14.68 -5.18
CA ILE A 115 2.04 -13.65 -4.82
C ILE A 115 1.02 -13.53 -5.95
N ASP A 116 -0.24 -13.86 -5.69
CA ASP A 116 -1.30 -13.81 -6.72
C ASP A 116 -2.05 -12.48 -6.70
N LEU A 117 -2.40 -11.98 -5.50
CA LEU A 117 -3.24 -10.78 -5.34
C LEU A 117 -2.64 -9.85 -4.28
N ALA A 118 -3.00 -8.57 -4.34
CA ALA A 118 -2.74 -7.60 -3.29
C ALA A 118 -4.04 -6.85 -2.93
N ASN A 119 -4.29 -6.70 -1.64
CA ASN A 119 -5.31 -5.81 -1.11
C ASN A 119 -4.71 -4.41 -0.99
N ILE A 120 -5.35 -3.43 -1.62
CA ILE A 120 -4.89 -2.04 -1.62
C ILE A 120 -5.92 -1.12 -0.99
N GLU A 121 -5.43 -0.08 -0.35
CA GLU A 121 -6.23 1.03 0.14
C GLU A 121 -5.72 2.33 -0.49
N ILE A 122 -6.63 3.15 -0.99
CA ILE A 122 -6.31 4.44 -1.60
C ILE A 122 -7.06 5.53 -0.86
N TYR A 123 -6.33 6.59 -0.51
CA TYR A 123 -6.83 7.68 0.32
C TYR A 123 -6.83 8.95 -0.52
N PHE A 124 -8.02 9.44 -0.87
CA PHE A 124 -8.23 10.62 -1.70
C PHE A 124 -8.79 11.78 -0.89
N PRO A 125 -8.01 12.84 -0.62
CA PRO A 125 -8.50 14.03 0.06
C PRO A 125 -9.45 14.79 -0.87
N LEU A 126 -10.71 14.90 -0.47
CA LEU A 126 -11.77 15.55 -1.23
C LEU A 126 -11.77 17.06 -1.02
N THR A 127 -12.30 17.79 -2.00
CA THR A 127 -12.56 19.23 -1.87
C THR A 127 -13.81 19.51 -1.02
N SER A 128 -14.78 18.59 -1.04
CA SER A 128 -16.01 18.62 -0.23
C SER A 128 -16.55 17.19 -0.09
N LYS A 129 -17.46 16.96 0.87
CA LYS A 129 -18.06 15.64 1.11
C LYS A 129 -18.66 15.01 -0.16
N GLY A 130 -19.31 15.85 -1.00
CA GLY A 130 -19.86 15.47 -2.29
C GLY A 130 -20.86 14.30 -2.24
N ASN A 131 -21.51 14.02 -3.36
CA ASN A 131 -22.25 12.76 -3.53
C ASN A 131 -21.42 11.85 -4.43
N LEU A 132 -20.93 10.74 -3.89
CA LEU A 132 -20.06 9.79 -4.60
C LEU A 132 -20.79 8.53 -5.09
N LYS A 133 -22.13 8.52 -5.12
CA LYS A 133 -22.94 7.38 -5.62
C LYS A 133 -22.59 6.96 -7.06
N PHE A 134 -21.95 7.82 -7.85
CA PHE A 134 -21.49 7.46 -9.18
C PHE A 134 -20.30 6.49 -9.18
N LEU A 135 -19.54 6.40 -8.07
CA LEU A 135 -18.44 5.46 -7.90
C LEU A 135 -18.90 4.04 -7.54
N GLU A 136 -20.15 3.88 -7.10
CA GLU A 136 -20.77 2.56 -6.86
C GLU A 136 -21.08 1.81 -8.17
N LYS A 137 -20.81 2.42 -9.34
CA LYS A 137 -20.95 1.77 -10.64
C LYS A 137 -19.71 0.94 -10.97
N ASP A 138 -19.94 -0.27 -11.45
CA ASP A 138 -18.92 -1.26 -11.75
C ASP A 138 -17.83 -0.69 -12.70
N LEU A 139 -16.58 -0.57 -12.22
CA LEU A 139 -15.43 -0.09 -13.00
C LEU A 139 -14.68 -1.23 -13.68
N GLY A 140 -15.40 -2.26 -14.10
CA GLY A 140 -14.86 -3.42 -14.81
C GLY A 140 -14.18 -4.42 -13.88
N LYS A 141 -12.86 -4.61 -14.00
CA LYS A 141 -12.12 -5.69 -13.32
C LYS A 141 -11.70 -5.38 -11.88
N LEU A 142 -11.88 -4.14 -11.42
CA LEU A 142 -11.47 -3.67 -10.10
C LEU A 142 -12.68 -3.11 -9.37
N LYS A 143 -13.10 -3.79 -8.32
CA LYS A 143 -14.18 -3.35 -7.44
C LYS A 143 -13.56 -2.70 -6.21
N PHE A 144 -13.77 -1.40 -6.08
CA PHE A 144 -13.43 -0.67 -4.88
C PHE A 144 -14.65 -0.57 -3.99
N VAL A 145 -14.50 -0.98 -2.73
CA VAL A 145 -15.41 -0.61 -1.66
C VAL A 145 -15.01 0.78 -1.19
N ILE A 146 -15.97 1.71 -1.20
CA ILE A 146 -15.72 3.11 -0.90
C ILE A 146 -16.31 3.53 0.43
N GLU A 147 -15.62 4.42 1.12
CA GLU A 147 -16.07 5.06 2.34
C GLU A 147 -15.63 6.53 2.30
N VAL A 148 -16.43 7.44 2.85
CA VAL A 148 -16.03 8.83 3.06
C VAL A 148 -15.94 9.09 4.55
N ILE A 149 -14.74 9.44 4.99
CA ILE A 149 -14.44 9.76 6.38
C ILE A 149 -14.21 11.26 6.54
N GLU A 150 -14.74 11.81 7.62
CA GLU A 150 -14.49 13.19 8.06
C GLU A 150 -13.40 13.15 9.14
N THR A 151 -12.26 13.78 8.90
CA THR A 151 -11.10 13.70 9.79
C THR A 151 -10.17 14.89 9.62
N SER A 152 -9.24 15.06 10.56
CA SER A 152 -8.03 15.84 10.34
C SER A 152 -6.99 15.02 9.58
N TYR A 153 -6.14 15.69 8.79
CA TYR A 153 -5.02 15.06 8.10
C TYR A 153 -3.94 16.07 7.74
N SER A 154 -2.71 15.58 7.62
CA SER A 154 -1.56 16.37 7.21
C SER A 154 -1.09 15.99 5.80
N TYR A 155 -0.52 16.95 5.09
CA TYR A 155 -0.03 16.74 3.73
C TYR A 155 1.15 17.63 3.39
N ILE A 156 1.87 17.28 2.33
CA ILE A 156 2.91 18.11 1.71
C ILE A 156 2.61 18.34 0.23
N ASN A 157 3.25 19.35 -0.34
CA ASN A 157 3.10 19.68 -1.76
C ASN A 157 3.65 18.52 -2.63
N PRO A 158 2.87 17.96 -3.57
CA PRO A 158 3.32 16.91 -4.49
C PRO A 158 4.61 17.25 -5.25
N LYS A 159 4.81 18.51 -5.63
CA LYS A 159 6.04 18.96 -6.30
C LYS A 159 7.28 18.82 -5.43
N ALA A 160 7.13 19.00 -4.12
CA ALA A 160 8.22 18.81 -3.18
C ALA A 160 8.60 17.33 -3.06
N VAL A 161 7.60 16.43 -3.06
CA VAL A 161 7.83 14.98 -3.05
C VAL A 161 8.52 14.52 -4.31
N GLU A 162 8.09 15.04 -5.45
CA GLU A 162 8.70 14.76 -6.76
C GLU A 162 10.17 15.20 -6.79
N LYS A 163 10.47 16.42 -6.33
CA LYS A 163 11.86 16.90 -6.23
C LYS A 163 12.71 16.01 -5.32
N ILE A 164 12.19 15.60 -4.17
CA ILE A 164 12.91 14.70 -3.25
C ILE A 164 13.17 13.35 -3.93
N LEU A 165 12.20 12.80 -4.66
CA LEU A 165 12.36 11.55 -5.40
C LEU A 165 13.45 11.66 -6.49
N GLU A 166 13.51 12.77 -7.21
CA GLU A 166 14.52 13.03 -8.25
C GLU A 166 15.93 13.18 -7.68
N GLU A 167 16.05 13.79 -6.49
CA GLU A 167 17.33 14.01 -5.80
C GLU A 167 17.83 12.80 -5.00
N SER A 168 17.05 11.73 -4.90
CA SER A 168 17.37 10.55 -4.11
C SER A 168 17.90 9.40 -4.97
N TYR A 169 19.03 8.83 -4.56
CA TYR A 169 19.63 7.69 -5.24
C TYR A 169 19.16 6.36 -4.67
N PHE A 170 18.80 6.34 -3.37
CA PHE A 170 18.39 5.15 -2.65
C PHE A 170 17.03 5.34 -1.97
N LEU A 171 16.28 4.25 -1.80
CA LEU A 171 14.97 4.28 -1.16
C LEU A 171 15.03 4.78 0.30
N GLY A 172 16.05 4.37 1.07
CA GLY A 172 16.21 4.84 2.44
C GLY A 172 16.47 6.35 2.53
N GLU A 173 17.29 6.88 1.63
CA GLU A 173 17.55 8.33 1.51
C GLU A 173 16.26 9.09 1.13
N TYR A 174 15.49 8.53 0.19
CA TYR A 174 14.19 9.09 -0.20
C TYR A 174 13.24 9.22 1.00
N LEU A 175 13.09 8.14 1.78
CA LEU A 175 12.23 8.11 2.96
C LEU A 175 12.70 9.10 4.04
N GLU A 176 14.01 9.20 4.27
CA GLU A 176 14.58 10.14 5.25
C GLU A 176 14.35 11.60 4.85
N LYS A 177 14.62 11.95 3.59
CA LYS A 177 14.36 13.31 3.06
C LYS A 177 12.87 13.63 3.10
N LEU A 178 12.02 12.68 2.75
CA LEU A 178 10.57 12.83 2.81
C LEU A 178 10.09 13.08 4.24
N TRP A 179 10.59 12.33 5.22
CA TRP A 179 10.29 12.51 6.63
C TRP A 179 10.70 13.90 7.11
N LYS A 180 11.95 14.32 6.86
CA LYS A 180 12.44 15.67 7.20
C LYS A 180 11.57 16.77 6.59
N LYS A 181 11.17 16.61 5.33
CA LYS A 181 10.29 17.57 4.65
C LYS A 181 8.92 17.63 5.32
N TYR A 182 8.36 16.47 5.67
CA TYR A 182 7.05 16.37 6.27
C TYR A 182 6.99 17.02 7.65
N VAL A 183 7.98 16.77 8.52
CA VAL A 183 8.06 17.41 9.85
C VAL A 183 8.12 18.93 9.76
N ASN A 184 8.85 19.47 8.77
CA ASN A 184 9.12 20.90 8.68
C ASN A 184 8.04 21.68 7.91
N GLU A 185 7.37 21.05 6.94
CA GLU A 185 6.55 21.74 5.94
C GLU A 185 5.19 21.09 5.69
N SER A 186 4.79 20.11 6.50
CA SER A 186 3.43 19.59 6.39
C SER A 186 2.40 20.65 6.77
N ILE A 187 1.29 20.65 6.04
CA ILE A 187 0.13 21.50 6.30
C ILE A 187 -0.94 20.61 6.93
N ILE A 188 -1.46 21.04 8.07
CA ILE A 188 -2.53 20.37 8.79
C ILE A 188 -3.88 20.88 8.28
N VAL A 189 -4.77 19.96 7.94
CA VAL A 189 -6.18 20.23 7.71
C VAL A 189 -6.92 19.74 8.94
N GLU A 190 -7.42 20.65 9.77
CA GLU A 190 -8.15 20.31 11.01
C GLU A 190 -9.45 19.54 10.76
N LYS A 191 -10.11 19.84 9.63
CA LYS A 191 -11.39 19.25 9.26
C LYS A 191 -11.51 19.12 7.76
N GLY A 192 -11.47 17.90 7.26
CA GLY A 192 -11.63 17.61 5.85
C GLY A 192 -12.26 16.24 5.60
N TYR A 193 -12.42 15.92 4.32
CA TYR A 193 -13.04 14.68 3.86
C TYR A 193 -12.03 13.86 3.09
N ILE A 194 -11.95 12.56 3.39
CA ILE A 194 -11.14 11.61 2.64
C ILE A 194 -12.07 10.54 2.09
N LEU A 195 -11.97 10.30 0.79
CA LEU A 195 -12.49 9.10 0.15
C LEU A 195 -11.48 7.97 0.35
N LEU A 196 -11.85 6.96 1.11
CA LEU A 196 -11.13 5.71 1.24
C LEU A 196 -11.70 4.71 0.24
N ALA A 197 -10.84 4.17 -0.63
CA ALA A 197 -11.19 3.15 -1.60
C ALA A 197 -10.36 1.89 -1.36
N LYS A 198 -11.02 0.79 -0.99
CA LYS A 198 -10.38 -0.51 -0.70
C LYS A 198 -10.66 -1.48 -1.84
N GLY A 199 -9.65 -2.16 -2.37
CA GLY A 199 -9.83 -3.03 -3.53
C GLY A 199 -8.75 -4.11 -3.64
N ILE A 200 -9.05 -5.16 -4.40
CA ILE A 200 -8.11 -6.26 -4.66
C ILE A 200 -7.61 -6.17 -6.10
N VAL A 201 -6.29 -6.21 -6.28
CA VAL A 201 -5.60 -6.15 -7.58
C VAL A 201 -4.80 -7.43 -7.82
N ASP A 202 -4.65 -7.84 -9.09
CA ASP A 202 -3.71 -8.89 -9.47
C ASP A 202 -2.27 -8.39 -9.24
N ALA A 203 -1.46 -9.18 -8.54
CA ALA A 203 -0.08 -8.82 -8.23
C ALA A 203 0.84 -8.81 -9.48
N CYS A 204 0.40 -9.34 -10.62
CA CYS A 204 1.06 -9.17 -11.93
C CYS A 204 0.90 -7.75 -12.49
N THR A 205 -0.06 -6.97 -12.00
CA THR A 205 -0.31 -5.60 -12.46
C THR A 205 0.91 -4.73 -12.17
N SER A 206 1.39 -3.96 -13.15
CA SER A 206 2.45 -2.97 -12.92
C SER A 206 1.93 -1.72 -12.22
N LEU A 207 2.79 -0.96 -11.54
CA LEU A 207 2.32 0.28 -10.91
C LEU A 207 1.83 1.29 -11.95
N THR A 208 2.39 1.34 -13.16
CA THR A 208 1.85 2.19 -14.24
C THR A 208 0.43 1.77 -14.67
N GLN A 209 0.17 0.47 -14.72
CA GLN A 209 -1.19 -0.04 -14.97
C GLN A 209 -2.13 0.32 -13.81
N LEU A 210 -1.66 0.18 -12.57
CA LEU A 210 -2.41 0.57 -11.38
C LEU A 210 -2.73 2.07 -11.39
N GLU A 211 -1.75 2.94 -11.69
CA GLU A 211 -1.95 4.38 -11.85
C GLU A 211 -3.06 4.67 -12.88
N THR A 212 -3.08 3.94 -14.00
CA THR A 212 -4.11 4.08 -15.04
C THR A 212 -5.50 3.65 -14.55
N TYR A 213 -5.59 2.55 -13.79
CA TYR A 213 -6.86 2.09 -13.23
C TYR A 213 -7.40 3.09 -12.20
N ILE A 214 -6.52 3.59 -11.34
CA ILE A 214 -6.88 4.57 -10.32
C ILE A 214 -7.29 5.90 -10.95
N ASP A 215 -6.56 6.39 -11.96
CA ASP A 215 -6.90 7.63 -12.67
C ASP A 215 -8.31 7.55 -13.30
N ARG A 216 -8.69 6.39 -13.85
CA ARG A 216 -10.05 6.16 -14.35
C ARG A 216 -11.08 6.13 -13.22
N PHE A 217 -10.77 5.51 -12.09
CA PHE A 217 -11.64 5.45 -10.91
C PHE A 217 -11.94 6.86 -10.38
N ILE A 218 -10.93 7.72 -10.25
CA ILE A 218 -11.09 9.08 -9.68
C ILE A 218 -11.42 10.18 -10.69
N LYS A 219 -11.57 9.86 -11.99
CA LYS A 219 -11.68 10.88 -13.06
C LYS A 219 -12.72 11.97 -12.80
N ASN A 220 -13.83 11.62 -12.16
CA ASN A 220 -14.94 12.53 -11.85
C ASN A 220 -15.04 12.91 -10.37
N VAL A 221 -14.02 12.58 -9.58
CA VAL A 221 -13.96 12.88 -8.14
C VAL A 221 -13.25 14.21 -7.95
N ASN A 222 -13.89 15.17 -7.29
CA ASN A 222 -13.27 16.46 -6.97
C ASN A 222 -12.33 16.33 -5.77
N HIS A 223 -11.05 16.10 -6.05
CA HIS A 223 -10.00 15.87 -5.07
C HIS A 223 -8.95 16.99 -5.06
N ARG A 224 -8.17 17.06 -3.98
CA ARG A 224 -7.05 17.99 -3.85
C ARG A 224 -5.77 17.39 -4.44
N ASN A 225 -4.96 18.21 -5.09
CA ASN A 225 -3.62 17.84 -5.57
C ASN A 225 -2.61 17.99 -4.42
N ILE A 226 -2.66 17.05 -3.48
CA ILE A 226 -1.81 17.03 -2.28
C ILE A 226 -1.23 15.63 -2.08
N SER A 227 -0.05 15.53 -1.47
CA SER A 227 0.57 14.26 -1.13
C SER A 227 0.44 14.01 0.36
N MET A 228 -0.18 12.90 0.73
CA MET A 228 -0.35 12.53 2.13
C MET A 228 0.69 11.50 2.54
N MET A 229 1.07 11.58 3.82
CA MET A 229 1.80 10.53 4.51
C MET A 229 1.07 10.24 5.81
N PHE A 230 0.92 8.98 6.19
CA PHE A 230 0.25 8.62 7.43
C PHE A 230 0.66 7.22 7.88
N ASN A 231 0.31 6.93 9.13
CA ASN A 231 0.40 5.63 9.76
C ASN A 231 -0.95 4.92 9.72
N ARG A 232 -0.99 3.74 9.10
CA ARG A 232 -2.16 2.85 9.10
C ARG A 232 -1.94 1.74 10.13
N ILE A 233 -2.83 1.63 11.11
CA ILE A 233 -2.74 0.69 12.24
C ILE A 233 -3.91 -0.30 12.17
N PHE A 234 -3.62 -1.60 12.13
CA PHE A 234 -4.61 -2.67 12.03
C PHE A 234 -4.17 -3.93 12.79
#